data_AF-A0A1M6Q7R1-F1
#
_entry.id   AF-A0A1M6Q7R1-F1
#
_cell.length_a   1.000
_cell.length_b   1.000
_cell.length_c   1.000
_cell.angle_alpha   90.00
_cell.angle_beta   90.00
_cell.angle_gamma   90.00
#
_symmetry.space_group_name_H-M   'P 1'
#
loop_
_entity.id
_entity.type
_entity.pdbx_description
1 polymer ?
#
loop_
_entity_poly.entity_id
_entity_poly.type
_entity_poly.pdbx_seq_one_letter_code
_entity_poly.pdbx_strand_id
1 'polypeptide(L)' 'MLYPSIDKLLTKVDSKYALVVATAKRARKLQDANMNVPGSSTTMNVSRALWEIADGVIRYERAQTS' A
#
# COMPACT_ATOMS: atom_id res chain seq x y z
N MET A 1 -16.10 1.35 8.82
CA MET A 1 -15.82 2.05 7.54
C MET A 1 -14.33 1.92 7.27
N LEU A 2 -13.93 1.30 6.15
CA LEU A 2 -12.52 1.13 5.80
C LEU A 2 -12.02 2.45 5.21
N TYR A 3 -11.24 3.22 5.99
CA TYR A 3 -10.56 4.42 5.50
C TYR A 3 -9.11 4.05 5.19
N PRO A 4 -8.55 4.49 4.05
CA PRO A 4 -9.15 5.37 3.03
C PRO A 4 -10.15 4.67 2.08
N SER A 5 -11.08 5.45 1.53
CA SER A 5 -12.05 4.96 0.53
C SER A 5 -11.34 4.51 -0.76
N ILE A 6 -11.84 3.42 -1.36
CA ILE A 6 -11.25 2.84 -2.58
C ILE A 6 -11.23 3.85 -3.73
N ASP A 7 -12.28 4.66 -3.91
CA ASP A 7 -12.29 5.70 -4.95
C ASP A 7 -11.12 6.67 -4.84
N LYS A 8 -10.80 7.12 -3.62
CA LYS A 8 -9.65 8.01 -3.37
C LYS A 8 -8.34 7.33 -3.76
N LEU A 9 -8.20 6.04 -3.47
CA LEU A 9 -7.02 5.27 -3.85
C LEU A 9 -6.92 5.09 -5.37
N LEU A 10 -8.04 4.82 -6.05
CA LEU A 10 -8.11 4.68 -7.50
C LEU A 10 -7.75 5.98 -8.25
N THR A 11 -7.89 7.16 -7.63
CA THR A 11 -7.34 8.40 -8.23
C THR A 11 -5.82 8.48 -8.24
N LYS A 12 -5.13 7.62 -7.46
CA LYS A 12 -3.66 7.63 -7.30
C LYS A 12 -2.96 6.47 -8.01
N VAL A 13 -3.71 5.49 -8.51
CA VAL A 13 -3.20 4.26 -9.12
C VAL A 13 -3.99 3.92 -10.37
N ASP A 14 -3.33 3.35 -11.38
CA ASP A 14 -3.94 3.12 -12.70
C ASP A 14 -5.14 2.15 -12.70
N SER A 15 -5.18 1.19 -11.76
CA SER A 15 -6.24 0.19 -11.70
C SER A 15 -6.41 -0.42 -10.32
N LYS A 16 -7.55 -1.06 -10.09
CA LYS A 16 -7.83 -1.83 -8.86
C LYS A 16 -6.80 -2.94 -8.63
N TYR A 17 -6.33 -3.59 -9.68
CA TYR A 17 -5.30 -4.62 -9.59
C TYR A 17 -3.94 -4.02 -9.22
N ALA A 18 -3.58 -2.87 -9.82
CA ALA A 18 -2.37 -2.15 -9.47
C ALA A 18 -2.39 -1.71 -7.99
N LEU A 19 -3.55 -1.25 -7.49
CA LEU A 19 -3.75 -0.93 -6.08
C LEU A 19 -3.46 -2.12 -5.16
N VAL A 20 -4.06 -3.28 -5.47
CA VAL A 20 -3.88 -4.51 -4.66
C VAL A 20 -2.41 -4.93 -4.65
N VAL A 21 -1.77 -4.95 -5.82
CA VAL A 21 -0.36 -5.34 -5.95
C VAL A 21 0.57 -4.35 -5.22
N ALA A 22 0.35 -3.04 -5.39
CA ALA A 22 1.14 -2.00 -4.73
C ALA A 22 1.00 -2.06 -3.21
N THR A 23 -0.24 -2.21 -2.73
CA THR A 23 -0.54 -2.35 -1.29
C THR A 23 0.13 -3.59 -0.71
N ALA A 24 0.01 -4.75 -1.37
CA ALA A 24 0.62 -6.00 -0.92
C ALA A 24 2.16 -5.91 -0.87
N LYS A 25 2.78 -5.36 -1.93
CA LYS A 25 4.23 -5.13 -1.98
C LYS A 25 4.69 -4.22 -0.84
N ARG A 26 3.96 -3.13 -0.58
CA ARG A 26 4.31 -2.19 0.48
C ARG A 26 4.09 -2.78 1.88
N ALA A 27 2.97 -3.45 2.11
CA ALA A 27 2.69 -4.14 3.36
C ALA A 27 3.78 -5.18 3.69
N ARG A 28 4.28 -5.90 2.68
CA ARG A 28 5.39 -6.85 2.87
C ARG A 28 6.71 -6.16 3.24
N LYS A 29 7.04 -5.01 2.64
CA LYS A 29 8.20 -4.21 3.05
C LYS A 29 8.08 -3.74 4.51
N LEU A 30 6.89 -3.30 4.91
CA LEU A 30 6.61 -2.89 6.29
C LEU A 30 6.69 -4.06 7.27
N GLN A 31 6.28 -5.26 6.84
CA GLN A 31 6.40 -6.47 7.63
C GLN A 31 7.86 -6.90 7.82
N ASP A 32 8.66 -6.86 6.74
CA ASP A 32 10.09 -7.19 6.78
C ASP A 32 10.85 -6.23 7.71
N ALA A 33 10.55 -4.93 7.62
CA ALA A 33 11.12 -3.91 8.50
C ALA A 33 10.70 -4.06 9.97
N ASN A 34 9.53 -4.63 10.25
CA ASN A 34 8.99 -4.81 11.61
C ASN A 34 9.04 -6.27 12.09
N MET A 35 9.80 -7.15 11.43
CA MET A 35 9.80 -8.59 11.70
C MET A 35 10.18 -8.94 13.16
N ASN A 36 10.92 -8.06 13.83
CA ASN A 36 11.32 -8.21 15.24
C ASN A 36 10.47 -7.39 16.23
N VAL A 37 9.37 -6.76 15.80
CA VAL A 37 8.49 -5.98 16.67
C VAL A 37 7.35 -6.88 17.18
N PRO A 38 7.34 -7.26 18.47
CA PRO A 38 6.22 -8.01 19.04
C PRO A 38 4.94 -7.17 18.98
N GLY A 39 3.89 -7.74 18.40
CA GLY A 39 2.61 -7.05 18.15
C GLY A 39 2.42 -6.49 16.73
N SER A 40 3.39 -6.68 15.82
CA SER A 40 3.23 -6.30 14.42
C SER A 40 2.16 -7.17 13.73
N SER A 41 0.96 -6.61 13.56
CA SER A 41 -0.13 -7.29 12.85
C SER A 41 -0.03 -7.03 11.35
N THR A 42 -0.05 -8.07 10.52
CA THR A 42 -0.05 -7.95 9.06
C THR A 42 -1.18 -7.06 8.56
N THR A 43 -2.37 -7.15 9.18
CA THR A 43 -3.53 -6.30 8.87
C THR A 43 -3.23 -4.81 9.07
N MET A 44 -2.45 -4.46 10.09
CA MET A 44 -2.05 -3.09 10.38
C MET A 44 -1.06 -2.56 9.32
N ASN A 45 -0.18 -3.43 8.81
CA ASN A 45 0.72 -3.09 7.71
C ASN A 45 -0.04 -2.86 6.39
N VAL A 46 -1.09 -3.63 6.12
CA VAL A 46 -1.97 -3.42 4.95
C VAL A 46 -2.71 -2.09 5.06
N SER A 47 -3.31 -1.82 6.22
CA SER A 47 -3.96 -0.52 6.47
C SER A 47 -2.98 0.62 6.27
N ARG A 48 -1.79 0.55 6.89
CA ARG A 48 -0.75 1.58 6.73
C ARG A 48 -0.32 1.78 5.28
N ALA A 49 -0.16 0.70 4.51
CA ALA A 49 0.16 0.79 3.09
C ALA A 49 -0.93 1.51 2.28
N LEU A 50 -2.21 1.27 2.56
CA LEU A 50 -3.32 1.98 1.92
C LEU A 50 -3.29 3.47 2.25
N TRP A 51 -3.00 3.83 3.50
CA TRP A 51 -2.84 5.24 3.90
C TRP A 51 -1.69 5.92 3.16
N GLU A 52 -0.52 5.29 3.08
CA GLU A 52 0.64 5.83 2.37
C GLU A 52 0.38 6.02 0.86
N ILE A 53 -0.41 5.15 0.25
CA ILE A 53 -0.84 5.30 -1.16
C ILE A 53 -1.84 6.46 -1.28
N ALA A 54 -2.79 6.59 -0.37
CA ALA A 54 -3.77 7.68 -0.39
C ALA A 54 -3.13 9.05 -0.18
N ASP A 55 -2.09 9.12 0.65
CA ASP A 55 -1.30 10.34 0.92
C ASP A 55 -0.32 10.68 -0.22
N GLY A 56 -0.06 9.73 -1.12
CA GLY A 56 0.87 9.90 -2.24
C GLY A 56 2.35 9.72 -1.87
N VAL A 57 2.63 9.21 -0.66
CA VAL A 57 3.98 8.85 -0.20
C VAL A 57 4.56 7.71 -1.05
N ILE A 58 3.69 6.78 -1.48
CA ILE A 58 4.05 5.72 -2.42
C ILE A 58 3.53 6.09 -3.80
N ARG A 59 4.42 6.47 -4.71
CA ARG A 59 4.11 6.57 -6.14
C ARG A 59 4.34 5.22 -6.80
N TYR A 60 3.30 4.68 -7.42
CA TYR A 60 3.45 3.56 -8.33
C TYR A 60 4.03 4.09 -9.63
N GLU A 61 5.33 3.96 -9.81
CA GLU A 61 5.95 4.18 -11.12
C GLU A 61 5.85 2.87 -11.90
N ARG A 62 5.09 2.90 -13.01
CA ARG A 62 5.29 1.88 -14.04
C ARG A 62 6.75 1.96 -14.44
N ALA A 63 7.45 0.83 -14.39
CA ALA A 63 8.73 0.72 -15.07
C ALA A 63 8.47 1.04 -16.54
N GLN A 64 8.80 2.27 -16.93
CA GLN A 64 8.76 2.69 -18.31
C GLN A 64 9.98 2.00 -18.95
N THR A 65 9.77 0.77 -19.42
CA THR A 65 10.73 0.10 -20.30
C THR A 65 10.84 1.00 -21.54
N SER A 66 11.97 1.71 -21.63
CA SER A 66 12.42 2.38 -22.86
C SER A 66 12.82 1.35 -23.90
#